data_AF-A0A383DIE5-F1
#
_entry.id   AF-A0A383DIE5-F1
#
_cell.length_a   1.000
_cell.length_b   1.000
_cell.length_c   1.000
_cell.angle_alpha   90.00
_cell.angle_beta   90.00
_cell.angle_gamma   90.00
#
_symmetry.space_group_name_H-M   'P 1'
#
loop_
_entity.id
_entity.type
_entity.pdbx_description
1 polymer ?
#
loop_
_entity_poly.entity_id
_entity_poly.type
_entity_poly.pdbx_seq_one_letter_code
_entity_poly.pdbx_strand_id
1 'polypeptide(L)'
;MAKAGWTQIDSTPPLGLPMGGRGPRFLPGTEVIDRLVAQAVVLEDAKGAQTLWISIDMIGMAWPQTSGIRQELSAMTGIPFDAIVINFSHTHSGPMSGFEGYATTKQKPEDLVAYEADLIQRCLKMSIDAVETLQDVSVRVCHGTSQIGINRRRRDADGAMGMGPNPDGFYNPDLWVLD
;
A
#
# COMPACT_ATOMS: atom_id res chain seq x y z
N MET A 1 -20.06 20.76 -6.33
CA MET A 1 -19.41 20.50 -5.03
C MET A 1 -18.63 19.21 -5.17
N ALA A 2 -17.52 19.03 -4.46
CA ALA A 2 -16.78 17.76 -4.49
C ALA A 2 -17.48 16.76 -3.57
N LYS A 3 -17.39 15.47 -3.90
CA LYS A 3 -17.82 14.40 -3.01
C LYS A 3 -16.66 13.48 -2.66
N ALA A 4 -16.75 12.86 -1.49
CA ALA A 4 -15.84 11.80 -1.12
C ALA A 4 -16.57 10.67 -0.42
N GLY A 5 -16.10 9.46 -0.64
CA GLY A 5 -16.51 8.27 0.09
C GLY A 5 -15.27 7.55 0.61
N TRP A 6 -15.40 6.88 1.75
CA TRP A 6 -14.26 6.25 2.41
C TRP A 6 -14.70 4.97 3.11
N THR A 7 -13.84 3.98 3.09
CA THR A 7 -14.02 2.75 3.87
C THR A 7 -12.65 2.23 4.31
N GLN A 8 -12.61 1.61 5.49
CA GLN A 8 -11.43 0.99 6.05
C GLN A 8 -11.77 -0.43 6.52
N ILE A 9 -10.85 -1.35 6.30
CA ILE A 9 -10.89 -2.72 6.83
C ILE A 9 -9.60 -3.03 7.57
N ASP A 10 -9.68 -3.98 8.49
CA ASP A 10 -8.48 -4.62 9.04
C ASP A 10 -7.86 -5.55 7.99
N SER A 11 -6.55 -5.44 7.80
CA SER A 11 -5.75 -6.29 6.90
C SER A 11 -4.66 -7.07 7.66
N THR A 12 -4.89 -7.35 8.93
CA THR A 12 -3.95 -8.11 9.76
C THR A 12 -4.02 -9.60 9.36
N PRO A 13 -2.91 -10.22 8.93
CA PRO A 13 -2.88 -11.64 8.62
C PRO A 13 -2.95 -12.51 9.88
N PRO A 14 -3.31 -13.80 9.76
CA PRO A 14 -3.05 -14.75 10.83
C PRO A 14 -1.55 -14.82 11.14
N LEU A 15 -1.22 -15.09 12.41
CA LEU A 15 0.16 -15.34 12.83
C LEU A 15 0.73 -16.58 12.14
N GLY A 16 2.06 -16.63 12.02
CA GLY A 16 2.78 -17.73 11.36
C GLY A 16 3.08 -17.50 9.88
N LEU A 17 2.40 -16.54 9.23
CA LEU A 17 2.74 -16.17 7.85
C LEU A 17 4.12 -15.49 7.78
N PRO A 18 4.90 -15.73 6.72
CA PRO A 18 6.19 -15.06 6.54
C PRO A 18 5.99 -13.55 6.37
N MET A 19 6.91 -12.75 6.90
CA MET A 19 6.89 -11.29 6.76
C MET A 19 7.58 -10.77 5.49
N GLY A 20 7.06 -9.68 4.93
CA GLY A 20 7.58 -9.02 3.73
C GLY A 20 8.81 -8.13 3.93
N GLY A 21 9.49 -7.79 2.84
CA GLY A 21 10.54 -6.74 2.80
C GLY A 21 11.91 -7.12 3.38
N ARG A 22 12.05 -8.33 3.94
CA ARG A 22 13.30 -8.78 4.59
C ARG A 22 14.08 -9.79 3.74
N GLY A 23 13.97 -9.70 2.41
CA GLY A 23 14.60 -10.66 1.49
C GLY A 23 14.10 -12.10 1.71
N PRO A 24 14.88 -13.13 1.33
CA PRO A 24 14.45 -14.52 1.40
C PRO A 24 14.49 -15.12 2.82
N ARG A 25 14.49 -14.28 3.87
CA ARG A 25 14.52 -14.75 5.26
C ARG A 25 13.22 -15.44 5.65
N PHE A 26 12.09 -15.07 5.02
CA PHE A 26 10.74 -15.66 5.20
C PHE A 26 10.41 -15.98 6.67
N LEU A 27 10.77 -15.09 7.60
CA LEU A 27 10.54 -15.29 9.03
C LEU A 27 9.06 -15.08 9.34
N PRO A 28 8.44 -15.96 10.15
CA PRO A 28 7.02 -15.85 10.49
C PRO A 28 6.76 -14.65 11.40
N GLY A 29 5.60 -14.01 11.24
CA GLY A 29 5.07 -13.08 12.23
C GLY A 29 4.60 -13.85 13.47
N THR A 30 5.12 -13.50 14.64
CA THR A 30 4.85 -14.22 15.91
C THR A 30 3.91 -13.49 16.85
N GLU A 31 3.70 -12.19 16.62
CA GLU A 31 2.86 -11.33 17.44
C GLU A 31 2.27 -10.19 16.59
N VAL A 32 1.16 -9.62 17.05
CA VAL A 32 0.57 -8.40 16.50
C VAL A 32 0.83 -7.28 17.49
N ILE A 33 1.75 -6.36 17.14
CA ILE A 33 2.03 -5.16 17.94
C ILE A 33 0.97 -4.09 17.64
N ASP A 34 0.75 -3.83 16.34
CA ASP A 34 -0.26 -2.92 15.83
C ASP A 34 -1.07 -3.62 14.73
N ARG A 35 -2.35 -3.28 14.62
CA ARG A 35 -3.21 -3.80 13.54
C ARG A 35 -2.81 -3.18 12.22
N LEU A 36 -2.83 -3.97 11.15
CA LEU A 36 -2.65 -3.49 9.79
C LEU A 36 -3.99 -3.06 9.21
N VAL A 37 -4.00 -2.03 8.37
CA VAL A 37 -5.22 -1.55 7.73
C VAL A 37 -5.12 -1.54 6.21
N ALA A 38 -6.27 -1.70 5.56
CA ALA A 38 -6.46 -1.29 4.18
C ALA A 38 -7.56 -0.24 4.15
N GLN A 39 -7.40 0.77 3.29
CA GLN A 39 -8.32 1.90 3.16
C GLN A 39 -8.59 2.18 1.69
N ALA A 40 -9.83 2.55 1.37
CA ALA A 40 -10.22 3.13 0.09
C ALA A 40 -10.79 4.52 0.32
N VAL A 41 -10.39 5.47 -0.52
CA VAL A 41 -11.00 6.79 -0.65
C VAL A 41 -11.38 7.00 -2.10
N VAL A 42 -12.63 7.40 -2.34
CA VAL A 42 -13.12 7.83 -3.64
C VAL A 42 -13.30 9.33 -3.58
N LEU A 43 -12.81 10.05 -4.58
CA LEU A 43 -13.01 11.49 -4.76
C LEU A 43 -13.75 11.71 -6.06
N GLU A 44 -14.87 12.46 -6.00
CA GLU A 44 -15.64 12.88 -7.16
C GLU A 44 -15.52 14.40 -7.33
N ASP A 45 -15.09 14.83 -8.51
CA ASP A 45 -15.02 16.25 -8.84
C ASP A 45 -16.41 16.85 -9.16
N ALA A 46 -16.48 18.16 -9.34
CA ALA A 46 -17.74 18.84 -9.66
C ALA A 46 -18.36 18.45 -11.01
N LYS A 47 -17.63 17.73 -11.87
CA LYS A 47 -18.10 17.22 -13.17
C LYS A 47 -18.50 15.74 -13.09
N GLY A 48 -18.39 15.11 -11.92
CA GLY A 48 -18.70 13.69 -11.71
C GLY A 48 -17.54 12.75 -12.05
N ALA A 49 -16.34 13.26 -12.32
CA ALA A 49 -15.18 12.41 -12.55
C ALA A 49 -14.68 11.85 -11.21
N GLN A 50 -14.53 10.53 -11.13
CA GLN A 50 -14.14 9.82 -9.92
C GLN A 50 -12.69 9.33 -10.00
N THR A 51 -11.98 9.42 -8.88
CA THR A 51 -10.66 8.80 -8.64
C THR A 51 -10.76 7.93 -7.39
N LEU A 52 -10.29 6.68 -7.48
CA LEU A 52 -10.24 5.75 -6.36
C LEU A 52 -8.79 5.54 -5.93
N TRP A 53 -8.50 5.85 -4.67
CA TRP A 53 -7.21 5.61 -4.04
C TRP A 53 -7.35 4.52 -2.98
N ILE A 54 -6.61 3.44 -3.15
CA ILE A 54 -6.50 2.35 -2.17
C ILE A 54 -5.12 2.42 -1.51
N SER A 55 -5.05 2.32 -0.19
CA SER A 55 -3.79 2.18 0.56
C SER A 55 -3.84 0.91 1.40
N ILE A 56 -2.77 0.12 1.36
CA ILE A 56 -2.70 -1.17 2.07
C ILE A 56 -1.42 -1.24 2.89
N ASP A 57 -1.53 -1.61 4.16
CA ASP A 57 -0.39 -1.91 5.02
C ASP A 57 0.29 -3.23 4.67
N MET A 58 1.11 -3.18 3.63
CA MET A 58 1.91 -4.30 3.14
C MET A 58 3.18 -3.78 2.47
N ILE A 59 4.14 -4.67 2.21
CA ILE A 59 5.37 -4.31 1.51
C ILE A 59 5.11 -3.86 0.06
N GLY A 60 4.07 -4.37 -0.57
CA GLY A 60 3.81 -4.18 -1.99
C GLY A 60 3.00 -5.34 -2.54
N MET A 61 2.80 -5.37 -3.84
CA MET A 61 2.21 -6.51 -4.54
C MET A 61 2.74 -6.53 -5.97
N ALA A 62 2.79 -7.70 -6.60
CA ALA A 62 3.28 -7.79 -7.97
C ALA A 62 2.30 -7.15 -8.97
N TRP A 63 2.86 -6.64 -10.06
CA TRP A 63 2.14 -5.86 -11.07
C TRP A 63 0.89 -6.57 -11.64
N PRO A 64 0.93 -7.88 -11.98
CA PRO A 64 -0.26 -8.57 -12.48
C PRO A 64 -1.43 -8.53 -11.51
N GLN A 65 -1.19 -8.76 -10.21
CA GLN A 65 -2.24 -8.72 -9.20
C GLN A 65 -2.82 -7.30 -9.06
N THR A 66 -1.97 -6.27 -8.94
CA THR A 66 -2.47 -4.88 -8.85
C THR A 66 -3.23 -4.43 -10.10
N SER A 67 -2.80 -4.90 -11.28
CA SER A 67 -3.51 -4.62 -12.54
C SER A 67 -4.85 -5.34 -12.60
N GLY A 68 -4.93 -6.59 -12.14
CA GLY A 68 -6.18 -7.34 -12.03
C GLY A 68 -7.19 -6.65 -11.11
N ILE A 69 -6.75 -6.23 -9.91
CA ILE A 69 -7.60 -5.47 -8.97
C ILE A 69 -8.16 -4.21 -9.63
N ARG A 70 -7.32 -3.43 -10.31
CA ARG A 70 -7.75 -2.20 -11.00
C ARG A 70 -8.72 -2.49 -12.15
N GLN A 71 -8.52 -3.58 -12.90
CA GLN A 71 -9.43 -3.99 -13.96
C GLN A 71 -10.80 -4.39 -13.42
N GLU A 72 -10.84 -5.21 -12.37
CA GLU A 72 -12.08 -5.63 -11.72
C GLU A 72 -12.83 -4.43 -11.16
N LEU A 73 -12.14 -3.55 -10.42
CA LEU A 73 -12.74 -2.33 -9.89
C LEU A 73 -13.26 -1.42 -10.99
N SER A 74 -12.51 -1.24 -12.09
CA SER A 74 -12.97 -0.43 -13.20
C SER A 74 -14.25 -0.99 -13.82
N ALA A 75 -14.31 -2.32 -14.01
CA ALA A 75 -15.50 -2.98 -14.52
C ALA A 75 -16.71 -2.88 -13.56
N MET A 76 -16.49 -2.98 -12.25
CA MET A 76 -17.56 -2.97 -11.25
C MET A 76 -18.08 -1.57 -10.92
N THR A 77 -17.21 -0.56 -10.94
CA THR A 77 -17.54 0.80 -10.47
C THR A 77 -17.71 1.81 -11.61
N GLY A 78 -17.19 1.52 -12.81
CA GLY A 78 -17.13 2.46 -13.92
C GLY A 78 -16.00 3.50 -13.79
N ILE A 79 -15.24 3.50 -12.70
CA ILE A 79 -14.06 4.37 -12.54
C ILE A 79 -13.01 3.95 -13.57
N PRO A 80 -12.45 4.87 -14.36
CA PRO A 80 -11.41 4.54 -15.34
C PRO A 80 -10.21 3.85 -14.69
N PHE A 81 -9.64 2.83 -15.33
CA PHE A 81 -8.49 2.07 -14.82
C PHE A 81 -7.33 2.98 -14.38
N ASP A 82 -7.05 4.01 -15.15
CA ASP A 82 -6.05 5.05 -14.93
C ASP A 82 -6.38 6.03 -13.80
N ALA A 83 -7.64 6.10 -13.37
CA ALA A 83 -8.10 6.83 -12.19
C ALA A 83 -8.16 5.96 -10.91
N ILE A 84 -7.67 4.71 -10.97
CA ILE A 84 -7.56 3.82 -9.80
C ILE A 84 -6.09 3.68 -9.41
N VAL A 85 -5.75 4.13 -8.21
CA VAL A 85 -4.41 4.08 -7.62
C VAL A 85 -4.39 3.07 -6.48
N ILE A 86 -3.40 2.18 -6.47
CA ILE A 86 -3.13 1.27 -5.35
C ILE A 86 -1.75 1.61 -4.79
N ASN A 87 -1.74 2.02 -3.53
CA ASN A 87 -0.56 2.38 -2.77
C ASN A 87 -0.31 1.35 -1.65
N PHE A 88 0.96 1.20 -1.27
CA PHE A 88 1.37 0.37 -0.15
C PHE A 88 2.22 1.20 0.81
N SER A 89 2.02 1.06 2.12
CA SER A 89 2.86 1.75 3.12
C SER A 89 4.31 1.26 3.13
N HIS A 90 4.60 0.17 2.42
CA HIS A 90 5.90 -0.45 2.31
C HIS A 90 6.42 -0.96 3.68
N THR A 91 5.51 -1.41 4.55
CA THR A 91 5.88 -1.99 5.85
C THR A 91 6.62 -3.32 5.68
N HIS A 92 7.71 -3.49 6.44
CA HIS A 92 8.51 -4.73 6.53
C HIS A 92 8.04 -5.65 7.67
N SER A 93 6.92 -5.31 8.31
CA SER A 93 6.34 -6.06 9.43
C SER A 93 4.91 -6.51 9.13
N GLY A 94 4.52 -6.50 7.85
CA GLY A 94 3.27 -7.08 7.36
C GLY A 94 3.49 -8.44 6.66
N PRO A 95 2.42 -9.05 6.14
CA PRO A 95 2.53 -10.32 5.43
C PRO A 95 3.44 -10.18 4.21
N MET A 96 4.12 -11.27 3.90
CA MET A 96 4.89 -11.40 2.68
C MET A 96 3.98 -11.26 1.46
N SER A 97 4.49 -10.63 0.42
CA SER A 97 3.87 -10.61 -0.90
C SER A 97 4.95 -10.73 -1.97
N GLY A 98 4.55 -11.07 -3.19
CA GLY A 98 5.50 -11.28 -4.29
C GLY A 98 6.52 -12.37 -3.98
N PHE A 99 6.09 -13.42 -3.27
CA PHE A 99 6.90 -14.57 -2.89
C PHE A 99 7.60 -15.19 -4.11
N GLU A 100 6.90 -15.20 -5.24
CA GLU A 100 7.32 -15.69 -6.55
C GLU A 100 8.48 -14.89 -7.16
N GLY A 101 8.72 -13.67 -6.67
CA GLY A 101 9.83 -12.82 -7.13
C GLY A 101 11.19 -13.21 -6.55
N TYR A 102 11.24 -14.15 -5.60
CA TYR A 102 12.48 -14.58 -4.96
C TYR A 102 13.00 -15.89 -5.58
N ALA A 103 14.31 -15.93 -5.86
CA ALA A 103 15.00 -17.17 -6.19
C ALA A 103 15.14 -18.03 -4.92
N THR A 104 14.13 -18.87 -4.66
CA THR A 104 14.03 -19.73 -3.47
C THR A 104 13.54 -21.12 -3.83
N THR A 105 13.96 -22.12 -3.06
CA THR A 105 13.42 -23.49 -3.14
C THR A 105 12.23 -23.71 -2.22
N LYS A 106 11.94 -22.76 -1.34
CA LYS A 106 10.75 -22.82 -0.47
C LYS A 106 9.51 -22.60 -1.32
N GLN A 107 8.48 -23.42 -1.09
CA GLN A 107 7.16 -23.19 -1.66
C GLN A 107 6.45 -22.07 -0.90
N LYS A 108 5.58 -21.36 -1.61
CA LYS A 108 4.70 -20.37 -0.99
C LYS A 108 3.72 -21.09 -0.06
N PRO A 109 3.61 -20.72 1.23
CA PRO A 109 2.66 -21.35 2.14
C PRO A 109 1.22 -21.24 1.64
N GLU A 110 0.43 -22.30 1.78
CA GLU A 110 -0.99 -22.32 1.36
C GLU A 110 -1.79 -21.25 2.10
N ASP A 111 -1.57 -21.08 3.40
CA ASP A 111 -2.22 -20.04 4.20
C ASP A 111 -1.89 -18.62 3.70
N LEU A 112 -0.70 -18.41 3.14
CA LEU A 112 -0.33 -17.14 2.54
C LEU A 112 -1.09 -16.91 1.22
N VAL A 113 -1.23 -17.95 0.41
CA VAL A 113 -2.05 -17.88 -0.83
C VAL A 113 -3.50 -17.57 -0.48
N ALA A 114 -4.07 -18.25 0.51
CA ALA A 114 -5.43 -18.04 0.98
C ALA A 114 -5.62 -16.61 1.51
N TYR A 115 -4.69 -16.13 2.33
CA TYR A 115 -4.72 -14.77 2.85
C TYR A 115 -4.64 -13.72 1.74
N GLU A 116 -3.74 -13.87 0.77
CA GLU A 116 -3.63 -12.93 -0.35
C GLU A 116 -4.93 -12.89 -1.19
N ALA A 117 -5.52 -14.05 -1.48
CA ALA A 117 -6.77 -14.14 -2.23
C ALA A 117 -7.94 -13.49 -1.48
N ASP A 118 -8.07 -13.76 -0.18
CA ASP A 118 -9.07 -13.15 0.68
C ASP A 118 -8.89 -11.63 0.79
N LEU A 119 -7.66 -11.16 1.03
CA LEU A 119 -7.37 -9.72 1.12
C LEU A 119 -7.77 -8.99 -0.16
N ILE A 120 -7.50 -9.58 -1.33
CA ILE A 120 -7.92 -9.01 -2.63
C ILE A 120 -9.43 -8.84 -2.66
N GLN A 121 -10.20 -9.90 -2.36
CA GLN A 121 -11.66 -9.83 -2.38
C GLN A 121 -12.21 -8.80 -1.38
N ARG A 122 -11.63 -8.72 -0.18
CA ARG A 122 -12.01 -7.72 0.80
C ARG A 122 -11.66 -6.29 0.37
N CYS A 123 -10.54 -6.09 -0.34
CA CYS A 123 -10.18 -4.79 -0.91
C CYS A 123 -11.14 -4.36 -2.03
N LEU A 124 -11.59 -5.30 -2.87
CA LEU A 124 -12.61 -5.03 -3.90
C LEU A 124 -13.92 -4.56 -3.25
N LYS A 125 -14.41 -5.32 -2.27
CA LYS A 125 -15.62 -4.97 -1.52
C LYS A 125 -15.47 -3.61 -0.82
N MET A 126 -14.38 -3.39 -0.08
CA MET A 126 -14.10 -2.11 0.58
C MET A 126 -14.14 -0.94 -0.39
N SER A 127 -13.63 -1.13 -1.61
CA SER A 127 -13.61 -0.07 -2.61
C SER A 127 -15.01 0.23 -3.16
N ILE A 128 -15.85 -0.78 -3.34
CA ILE A 128 -17.25 -0.61 -3.73
C ILE A 128 -18.01 0.10 -2.61
N ASP A 129 -17.82 -0.31 -1.35
CA ASP A 129 -18.43 0.33 -0.19
C ASP A 129 -18.02 1.82 -0.09
N ALA A 130 -16.77 2.15 -0.45
CA ALA A 130 -16.31 3.54 -0.52
C ALA A 130 -17.00 4.34 -1.64
N VAL A 131 -17.30 3.72 -2.80
CA VAL A 131 -18.09 4.38 -3.86
C VAL A 131 -19.54 4.62 -3.42
N GLU A 132 -20.14 3.66 -2.72
CA GLU A 132 -21.54 3.74 -2.26
C GLU A 132 -21.76 4.74 -1.12
N THR A 133 -20.69 5.21 -0.47
CA THR A 133 -20.72 6.13 0.67
C THR A 133 -20.34 7.58 0.31
N LEU A 134 -20.38 7.95 -0.98
CA LEU A 134 -20.10 9.30 -1.43
C LEU A 134 -21.02 10.34 -0.78
N GLN A 135 -20.41 11.35 -0.15
CA GLN A 135 -21.10 12.48 0.45
C GLN A 135 -20.41 13.79 0.07
N ASP A 136 -21.15 14.91 0.14
CA ASP A 136 -20.60 16.23 -0.12
C ASP A 136 -19.49 16.57 0.89
N VAL A 137 -18.34 17.03 0.40
CA VAL A 137 -17.18 17.40 1.22
C VAL A 137 -16.52 18.68 0.73
N SER A 138 -15.66 19.24 1.57
CA SER A 138 -14.63 20.19 1.16
C SER A 138 -13.30 19.44 1.08
N VAL A 139 -12.54 19.66 0.01
CA VAL A 139 -11.22 19.07 -0.17
C VAL A 139 -10.16 20.17 -0.15
N ARG A 140 -9.10 19.98 0.64
CA ARG A 140 -7.94 20.86 0.75
C ARG A 140 -6.67 20.07 0.47
N VAL A 141 -5.76 20.70 -0.26
CA VAL A 141 -4.40 20.18 -0.47
C VAL A 141 -3.43 21.10 0.24
N CYS A 142 -2.64 20.50 1.12
CA CYS A 142 -1.60 21.19 1.88
C CYS A 142 -0.23 20.64 1.51
N HIS A 143 0.76 21.52 1.45
CA HIS A 143 2.17 21.17 1.26
C HIS A 143 2.95 21.67 2.48
N GLY A 144 3.73 20.77 3.06
CA GLY A 144 4.61 21.02 4.19
C GLY A 144 5.92 20.27 4.04
N THR A 145 6.68 20.18 5.12
CA THR A 145 7.96 19.47 5.15
C THR A 145 8.07 18.52 6.34
N SER A 146 8.77 17.41 6.16
CA SER A 146 9.10 16.45 7.21
C SER A 146 10.60 16.11 7.21
N GLN A 147 11.16 15.98 8.41
CA GLN A 147 12.57 15.69 8.64
C GLN A 147 12.79 14.26 9.19
N ILE A 148 11.77 13.40 9.10
CA ILE A 148 11.83 12.03 9.61
C ILE A 148 12.77 11.12 8.80
N GLY A 149 12.93 11.41 7.50
CA GLY A 149 13.71 10.61 6.57
C GLY A 149 15.18 11.01 6.52
N ILE A 150 16.04 10.04 6.19
CA ILE A 150 17.45 10.27 5.87
C ILE A 150 17.90 9.33 4.76
N ASN A 151 18.78 9.81 3.87
CA ASN A 151 19.39 8.95 2.87
C ASN A 151 20.28 7.90 3.56
N ARG A 152 20.03 6.62 3.30
CA ARG A 152 20.77 5.50 3.91
C ARG A 152 22.03 5.07 3.15
N ARG A 153 22.48 5.84 2.16
CA ARG A 153 23.67 5.55 1.34
C ARG A 153 24.78 6.53 1.66
N ARG A 154 25.73 6.09 2.50
CA ARG A 154 26.88 6.89 2.95
C ARG A 154 28.18 6.39 2.30
N ARG A 155 29.03 7.32 1.85
CA ARG A 155 30.41 7.03 1.47
C ARG A 155 31.32 7.07 2.69
N ASP A 156 32.19 6.09 2.85
CA ASP A 156 33.25 6.13 3.85
C ASP A 156 34.45 6.98 3.37
N ALA A 157 35.49 7.06 4.22
CA ALA A 157 36.70 7.84 3.92
C ALA A 157 37.46 7.34 2.69
N ASP A 158 37.31 6.06 2.35
CA ASP A 158 37.92 5.43 1.17
C ASP A 158 37.04 5.59 -0.09
N GLY A 159 35.88 6.25 0.05
CA GLY A 159 34.92 6.52 -1.02
C GLY A 159 33.96 5.38 -1.32
N ALA A 160 34.02 4.26 -0.59
CA ALA A 160 33.16 3.12 -0.77
C ALA A 160 31.74 3.39 -0.24
N MET A 161 30.73 2.96 -0.98
CA MET A 161 29.33 3.21 -0.65
C MET A 161 28.74 2.07 0.20
N GLY A 162 28.21 2.40 1.37
CA GLY A 162 27.61 1.46 2.31
C GLY A 162 26.17 1.80 2.71
N MET A 163 25.60 0.95 3.56
CA MET A 163 24.38 1.26 4.30
C MET A 163 24.74 2.07 5.54
N GLY A 164 24.25 3.29 5.64
CA GLY A 164 24.45 4.17 6.79
C GLY A 164 23.78 5.52 6.57
N PRO A 165 23.39 6.23 7.65
CA PRO A 165 22.79 7.56 7.53
C PRO A 165 23.79 8.50 6.85
N ASN A 166 23.35 9.17 5.79
CA ASN A 166 24.12 10.17 5.04
C ASN A 166 23.46 11.54 5.20
N PRO A 167 23.96 12.40 6.11
CA PRO A 167 23.42 13.75 6.33
C PRO A 167 23.50 14.65 5.08
N ASP A 168 24.49 14.42 4.22
CA ASP A 168 24.70 15.17 2.97
C ASP A 168 23.95 14.54 1.79
N GLY A 169 23.28 13.40 2.02
CA GLY A 169 22.57 12.66 0.98
C GLY A 169 21.20 13.25 0.70
N PHE A 170 20.86 13.39 -0.58
CA PHE A 170 19.54 13.84 -1.00
C PHE A 170 18.44 12.92 -0.46
N TYR A 171 17.40 13.52 0.09
CA TYR A 171 16.09 12.90 0.35
C TYR A 171 15.01 13.94 0.05
N ASN A 172 13.77 13.49 -0.17
CA ASN A 172 12.64 14.39 -0.39
C ASN A 172 11.99 14.75 0.96
N PRO A 173 12.03 16.01 1.42
CA PRO A 173 11.35 16.43 2.64
C PRO A 173 9.88 16.81 2.40
N ASP A 174 9.41 16.86 1.14
CA ASP A 174 8.04 17.29 0.83
C ASP A 174 7.01 16.36 1.48
N LEU A 175 6.08 16.97 2.20
CA LEU A 175 4.93 16.30 2.77
C LEU A 175 3.67 16.90 2.17
N TRP A 176 2.91 16.09 1.46
CA TRP A 176 1.61 16.47 0.93
C TRP A 176 0.50 15.89 1.81
N VAL A 177 -0.50 16.70 2.12
CA VAL A 177 -1.68 16.29 2.90
C VAL A 177 -2.93 16.63 2.09
N LEU A 178 -3.84 15.67 1.99
CA LEU A 178 -5.18 15.84 1.47
C LEU A 178 -6.15 15.77 2.66
N ASP A 179 -6.87 16.86 2.92
CA ASP A 179 -7.85 17.03 4.02
C ASP A 179 -9.25 17.24 3.46
#